data_AF-A0AAW4X8F7-F1
#
_entry.id   AF-A0AAW4X8F7-F1
#
_cell.length_a   1.000
_cell.length_b   1.000
_cell.length_c   1.000
_cell.angle_alpha   90.00
_cell.angle_beta   90.00
_cell.angle_gamma   90.00
#
_symmetry.space_group_name_H-M   'P 1'
#
loop_
_entity.id
_entity.type
_entity.pdbx_description
1 polymer ?
#
loop_
_entity_poly.entity_id
_entity_poly.type
_entity_poly.pdbx_seq_one_letter_code
_entity_poly.pdbx_strand_id
1 'polypeptide(L)'
;MKYIPLSKYKYFIEDKTNDPAAIESEYQSRLNGYTSQKTTLFPLLNYRDGAQTSKYPIFYLPLPEIQNLADQLRRNSNMIKDISVTLPQVAINQFLNSLLLSEIFYTNDIEGVKTSRVEISTVIQENNHPINGVMIIYQRKGLVQL
;
A
#
# COMPACT_ATOMS: atom_id res chain seq x y z
N MET A 1 -3.09 -21.17 5.64
CA MET A 1 -1.64 -20.85 5.69
C MET A 1 -1.33 -20.21 7.03
N LYS A 2 -0.22 -20.59 7.68
CA LYS A 2 0.17 -20.06 9.00
C LYS A 2 1.02 -18.81 8.79
N TYR A 3 0.57 -17.65 9.29
CA TYR A 3 1.34 -16.41 9.22
C TYR A 3 2.57 -16.48 10.14
N ILE A 4 3.71 -16.09 9.61
CA ILE A 4 5.01 -16.09 10.30
C ILE A 4 5.53 -14.65 10.30
N PRO A 5 5.95 -14.10 11.45
CA PRO A 5 6.45 -12.73 11.52
C PRO A 5 7.74 -12.55 10.70
N LEU A 6 7.89 -11.40 10.04
CA LEU A 6 9.08 -11.04 9.25
C LEU A 6 10.39 -11.13 10.04
N SER A 7 10.35 -11.00 11.37
CA SER A 7 11.51 -11.22 12.24
C SER A 7 12.09 -12.64 12.16
N LYS A 8 11.30 -13.62 11.71
CA LYS A 8 11.75 -14.99 11.42
C LYS A 8 12.32 -15.15 10.01
N TYR A 9 12.01 -14.23 9.09
CA TYR A 9 12.64 -14.13 7.77
C TYR A 9 13.79 -13.11 7.82
N LYS A 10 14.73 -13.29 8.75
CA LYS A 10 16.01 -12.58 8.64
C LYS A 10 16.75 -13.20 7.46
N TYR A 11 17.27 -12.37 6.56
CA TYR A 11 18.10 -12.84 5.46
C TYR A 11 19.27 -13.63 6.04
N PHE A 12 19.32 -14.93 5.76
CA PHE A 12 20.31 -15.84 6.31
C PHE A 12 21.49 -15.89 5.35
N ILE A 13 22.62 -15.34 5.78
CA ILE A 13 23.92 -15.64 5.20
C ILE A 13 24.46 -16.81 5.98
N GLU A 14 24.70 -17.94 5.31
CA GLU A 14 25.29 -19.14 5.90
C GLU A 14 26.50 -18.76 6.75
N ASP A 15 26.45 -19.13 8.04
CA ASP A 15 27.46 -18.85 9.06
C ASP A 15 27.82 -17.37 9.35
N LYS A 16 27.14 -16.38 8.75
CA LYS A 16 27.45 -14.94 8.91
C LYS A 16 26.25 -14.02 9.09
N THR A 17 25.07 -14.57 9.39
CA THR A 17 23.81 -13.82 9.57
C THR A 17 23.84 -12.76 10.69
N ASN A 18 24.84 -12.79 11.57
CA ASN A 18 25.03 -11.81 12.65
C ASN A 18 26.23 -10.87 12.41
N ASP A 19 26.94 -11.01 11.29
CA ASP A 19 28.06 -10.12 10.92
C ASP A 19 27.52 -8.92 10.11
N PRO A 20 27.53 -7.69 10.68
CA PRO A 20 27.03 -6.50 10.00
C PRO A 20 27.80 -6.18 8.71
N ALA A 21 29.10 -6.49 8.65
CA ALA A 21 29.92 -6.23 7.47
C ALA A 21 29.55 -7.18 6.33
N ALA A 22 29.30 -8.46 6.63
CA ALA A 22 28.81 -9.42 5.64
C ALA A 22 27.43 -9.03 5.09
N ILE A 23 26.51 -8.56 5.96
CA ILE A 23 25.17 -8.09 5.56
C ILE A 23 25.27 -6.86 4.65
N GLU A 24 26.08 -5.87 5.01
CA GLU A 24 26.28 -4.67 4.20
C GLU A 24 26.92 -5.04 2.85
N SER A 25 27.92 -5.93 2.82
CA SER A 25 28.54 -6.40 1.59
C SER A 25 27.53 -7.09 0.66
N GLU A 26 26.68 -7.96 1.20
CA GLU A 26 25.63 -8.61 0.42
C GLU A 26 24.60 -7.61 -0.10
N TYR A 27 24.18 -6.65 0.74
CA TYR A 27 23.29 -5.57 0.32
C TYR A 27 23.89 -4.77 -0.84
N GLN A 28 25.15 -4.35 -0.74
CA GLN A 28 25.83 -3.60 -1.80
C GLN A 28 25.99 -4.44 -3.07
N SER A 29 26.29 -5.73 -2.95
CA SER A 29 26.35 -6.65 -4.08
C SER A 29 25.01 -6.71 -4.83
N ARG A 30 23.90 -6.87 -4.09
CA ARG A 30 22.55 -6.90 -4.68
C ARG A 30 22.12 -5.56 -5.25
N LEU A 31 22.37 -4.47 -4.53
CA LEU A 31 22.02 -3.12 -4.94
C LEU A 31 22.73 -2.72 -6.24
N ASN A 32 23.98 -3.14 -6.41
CA ASN A 32 24.82 -2.85 -7.58
C ASN A 32 24.85 -3.99 -8.61
N GLY A 33 23.97 -5.00 -8.48
CA GLY A 33 23.85 -6.07 -9.47
C GLY A 33 23.49 -5.53 -10.85
N TYR A 34 23.95 -6.20 -11.91
CA TYR A 34 23.79 -5.72 -13.30
C TYR A 34 22.34 -5.44 -13.72
N THR A 35 21.39 -6.18 -13.16
CA THR A 35 19.96 -6.06 -13.48
C THR A 35 19.19 -5.27 -12.42
N SER A 36 19.83 -4.85 -11.33
CA SER A 36 19.17 -4.18 -10.22
C SER A 36 18.78 -2.75 -10.60
N GLN A 37 17.51 -2.41 -10.39
CA GLN A 37 16.97 -1.08 -10.59
C GLN A 37 16.84 -0.39 -9.24
N LYS A 38 17.60 0.70 -9.06
CA LYS A 38 17.60 1.52 -7.85
C LYS A 38 16.47 2.53 -7.93
N THR A 39 15.68 2.62 -6.87
CA THR A 39 14.63 3.64 -6.75
C THR A 39 15.14 4.84 -5.95
N THR A 40 14.38 5.93 -5.98
CA THR A 40 14.59 7.08 -5.08
C THR A 40 13.77 6.97 -3.80
N LEU A 41 13.28 5.77 -3.48
CA LEU A 41 12.48 5.49 -2.28
C LEU A 41 13.37 4.90 -1.19
N PHE A 42 13.17 5.37 0.04
CA PHE A 42 13.89 4.93 1.22
C PHE A 42 12.90 4.41 2.25
N PRO A 43 13.08 3.19 2.78
CA PRO A 43 12.14 2.62 3.72
C PRO A 43 12.26 3.31 5.08
N LEU A 44 11.12 3.44 5.76
CA LEU A 44 11.07 3.80 7.16
C LEU A 44 11.51 2.59 8.00
N LEU A 45 12.75 2.59 8.49
CA LEU A 45 13.30 1.43 9.19
C LEU A 45 12.91 1.34 10.68
N ASN A 46 12.48 2.44 11.30
CA ASN A 46 12.12 2.48 12.72
C ASN A 46 10.84 3.29 12.96
N TYR A 47 9.83 2.66 13.57
CA TYR A 47 8.54 3.30 13.88
C TYR A 47 8.53 4.10 15.19
N ARG A 48 9.54 3.93 16.06
CA ARG A 48 9.46 4.42 17.45
C ARG A 48 10.23 5.72 17.72
N ASP A 49 11.48 5.88 17.29
CA ASP A 49 12.27 7.10 17.56
C ASP A 49 13.47 7.31 16.60
N GLY A 50 13.51 6.63 15.44
CA GLY A 50 14.71 6.58 14.60
C GLY A 50 14.78 7.69 13.55
N ALA A 51 15.90 8.40 13.46
CA ALA A 51 16.20 9.30 12.36
C ALA A 51 15.98 8.61 11.01
N GLN A 52 15.31 9.28 10.08
CA GLN A 52 15.19 8.81 8.70
C GLN A 52 16.58 8.67 8.10
N THR A 53 16.82 7.56 7.42
CA THR A 53 18.08 7.35 6.71
C THR A 53 17.81 7.25 5.22
N SER A 54 18.50 8.08 4.45
CA SER A 54 18.56 7.98 2.99
C SER A 54 19.72 7.07 2.54
N LYS A 55 20.25 6.22 3.44
CA LYS A 55 21.41 5.37 3.15
C LYS A 55 21.01 4.14 2.33
N TYR A 56 19.81 3.63 2.52
CA TYR A 56 19.39 2.33 2.01
C TYR A 56 18.20 2.46 1.05
N PRO A 57 18.42 2.83 -0.23
CA PRO A 57 17.34 2.89 -1.19
C PRO A 57 16.74 1.50 -1.43
N ILE A 58 15.44 1.49 -1.71
CA ILE A 58 14.75 0.30 -2.24
C ILE A 58 15.28 0.04 -3.65
N PHE A 59 15.55 -1.21 -3.96
CA PHE A 59 15.88 -1.67 -5.29
C PHE A 59 15.10 -2.94 -5.61
N TYR A 60 14.94 -3.23 -6.91
CA TYR A 60 14.26 -4.43 -7.36
C TYR A 60 14.91 -4.95 -8.65
N LEU A 61 14.63 -6.21 -8.98
CA LEU A 61 15.07 -6.82 -10.23
C LEU A 61 13.85 -6.91 -11.17
N PRO A 62 13.90 -6.28 -12.36
CA PRO A 62 12.81 -6.32 -13.33
C PRO A 62 12.85 -7.64 -14.09
N LEU A 63 12.53 -8.73 -13.39
CA LEU A 63 12.49 -10.06 -13.99
C LEU A 63 11.46 -10.08 -15.15
N PRO A 64 11.73 -10.79 -16.26
CA PRO A 64 10.80 -10.87 -17.38
C PRO A 64 9.37 -11.26 -16.98
N GLU A 65 9.23 -12.12 -15.98
CA GLU A 65 7.95 -12.56 -15.44
C GLU A 65 7.19 -11.41 -14.74
N ILE A 66 7.89 -10.59 -13.95
CA ILE A 66 7.31 -9.41 -13.29
C ILE A 66 6.85 -8.41 -14.36
N GLN A 67 7.67 -8.19 -15.38
CA GLN A 67 7.34 -7.27 -16.46
C GLN A 67 6.13 -7.74 -17.27
N ASN A 68 6.07 -9.04 -17.58
CA ASN A 68 4.92 -9.64 -18.27
C ASN A 68 3.63 -9.50 -17.44
N LEU A 69 3.70 -9.73 -16.12
CA LEU A 69 2.56 -9.53 -15.22
C LEU A 69 2.13 -8.05 -15.17
N ALA A 70 3.08 -7.12 -15.11
CA ALA A 70 2.79 -5.69 -15.14
C ALA A 70 2.12 -5.26 -16.45
N ASP A 71 2.56 -5.82 -17.58
CA ASP A 71 1.95 -5.58 -18.88
C ASP A 71 0.53 -6.14 -18.98
N GLN A 72 0.31 -7.35 -18.47
CA GLN A 72 -1.03 -7.95 -18.41
C GLN A 72 -1.97 -7.13 -17.52
N LEU A 73 -1.50 -6.71 -16.35
CA LEU A 73 -2.24 -5.82 -15.45
C LEU A 73 -2.66 -4.55 -16.19
N ARG A 74 -1.71 -3.87 -16.86
CA ARG A 74 -1.99 -2.65 -17.61
C ARG A 74 -3.01 -2.85 -18.73
N ARG A 75 -2.93 -3.95 -19.47
CA ARG A 75 -3.91 -4.29 -20.53
C ARG A 75 -5.31 -4.51 -19.93
N ASN A 76 -5.40 -5.24 -18.83
CA ASN A 76 -6.67 -5.49 -18.14
C ASN A 76 -7.27 -4.18 -17.59
N SER A 77 -6.45 -3.31 -16.98
CA SER A 77 -6.90 -2.00 -16.50
C SER A 77 -7.43 -1.12 -17.64
N ASN A 78 -6.77 -1.12 -18.79
CA ASN A 78 -7.24 -0.38 -19.96
C ASN A 78 -8.58 -0.94 -20.46
N MET A 79 -8.73 -2.27 -20.55
CA MET A 79 -9.98 -2.90 -20.95
C MET A 79 -11.14 -2.55 -20.00
N ILE A 80 -10.90 -2.56 -18.68
CA ILE A 80 -11.90 -2.14 -17.68
C ILE A 80 -12.28 -0.67 -17.90
N LYS A 81 -11.29 0.21 -18.15
CA LYS A 81 -11.53 1.63 -18.42
C LYS A 81 -12.39 1.80 -19.67
N ASP A 82 -12.09 1.10 -20.75
CA ASP A 82 -12.83 1.17 -21.99
C ASP A 82 -14.29 0.70 -21.81
N ILE A 83 -14.51 -0.39 -21.07
CA ILE A 83 -15.86 -0.87 -20.73
C ILE A 83 -16.59 0.18 -19.88
N SER A 84 -15.91 0.78 -18.90
CA SER A 84 -16.53 1.75 -17.98
C SER A 84 -17.11 2.98 -18.68
N VAL A 85 -16.54 3.39 -19.82
CA VAL A 85 -17.06 4.51 -20.63
C VAL A 85 -18.47 4.25 -21.15
N THR A 86 -18.86 2.98 -21.32
CA THR A 86 -20.19 2.61 -21.84
C THR A 86 -21.25 2.45 -20.74
N LEU A 87 -20.86 2.49 -19.47
CA LEU A 87 -21.75 2.24 -18.35
C LEU A 87 -22.37 3.53 -17.81
N PRO A 88 -23.65 3.51 -17.38
CA PRO A 88 -24.24 4.62 -16.66
C PRO A 88 -23.48 4.92 -15.36
N GLN A 89 -23.36 6.20 -15.00
CA GLN A 89 -22.63 6.65 -13.80
C GLN A 89 -23.12 5.96 -12.51
N VAL A 90 -24.43 5.69 -12.40
CA VAL A 90 -24.99 4.97 -11.24
C VAL A 90 -24.42 3.57 -11.10
N ALA A 91 -24.22 2.85 -12.21
CA ALA A 91 -23.65 1.49 -12.20
C ALA A 91 -22.16 1.52 -11.81
N ILE A 92 -21.41 2.50 -12.33
CA ILE A 92 -20.01 2.72 -11.95
C ILE A 92 -19.89 2.99 -10.45
N ASN A 93 -20.71 3.91 -9.92
CA ASN A 93 -20.68 4.27 -8.50
C ASN A 93 -21.04 3.08 -7.59
N GLN A 94 -22.08 2.31 -7.96
CA GLN A 94 -22.46 1.12 -7.21
C GLN A 94 -21.33 0.07 -7.18
N PHE A 95 -20.69 -0.16 -8.32
CA PHE A 95 -19.56 -1.07 -8.42
C PHE A 95 -18.37 -0.60 -7.57
N LEU A 96 -17.96 0.65 -7.69
CA LEU A 96 -16.86 1.22 -6.90
C LEU A 96 -17.13 1.15 -5.39
N ASN A 97 -18.37 1.43 -4.95
CA ASN A 97 -18.75 1.29 -3.54
C ASN A 97 -18.65 -0.15 -3.05
N SER A 98 -19.03 -1.13 -3.88
CA SER A 98 -18.90 -2.54 -3.54
C SER A 98 -17.44 -3.01 -3.44
N LEU A 99 -16.57 -2.48 -4.30
CA LEU A 99 -15.13 -2.72 -4.26
C LEU A 99 -14.52 -2.11 -3.00
N LEU A 100 -14.82 -0.85 -2.71
CA LEU A 100 -14.32 -0.16 -1.52
C LEU A 100 -14.74 -0.87 -0.22
N LEU A 101 -16.02 -1.27 -0.13
CA LEU A 101 -16.52 -2.05 1.01
C LEU A 101 -15.74 -3.35 1.18
N SER A 102 -15.51 -4.07 0.08
CA SER A 102 -14.78 -5.33 0.11
C SER A 102 -13.32 -5.11 0.52
N GLU A 103 -12.65 -4.11 -0.03
CA GLU A 103 -11.26 -3.79 0.29
C GLU A 103 -11.10 -3.47 1.78
N ILE A 104 -11.92 -2.55 2.32
CA ILE A 104 -11.88 -2.19 3.75
C ILE A 104 -12.17 -3.42 4.63
N PHE A 105 -13.16 -4.23 4.25
CA PHE A 105 -13.50 -5.43 5.02
C PHE A 105 -12.33 -6.42 5.07
N TYR A 106 -11.70 -6.71 3.93
CA TYR A 106 -10.59 -7.66 3.86
C TYR A 106 -9.31 -7.11 4.49
N THR A 107 -9.00 -5.81 4.34
CA THR A 107 -7.84 -5.21 5.02
C THR A 107 -8.02 -5.26 6.53
N ASN A 108 -9.21 -4.95 7.04
CA ASN A 108 -9.49 -5.01 8.47
C ASN A 108 -9.41 -6.43 9.02
N ASP A 109 -9.90 -7.43 8.27
CA ASP A 109 -9.77 -8.84 8.64
C ASP A 109 -8.31 -9.28 8.74
N ILE A 110 -7.48 -8.87 7.76
CA ILE A 110 -6.03 -9.13 7.77
C ILE A 110 -5.34 -8.48 8.96
N GLU A 111 -5.72 -7.23 9.30
CA GLU A 111 -5.17 -6.47 10.42
C GLU A 111 -5.78 -6.86 11.78
N GLY A 112 -6.75 -7.79 11.80
CA GLY A 112 -7.43 -8.24 13.02
C GLY A 112 -8.41 -7.22 13.63
N VAL A 113 -8.81 -6.21 12.86
CA VAL A 113 -9.80 -5.19 13.26
C VAL A 113 -11.20 -5.75 13.03
N LYS A 114 -11.98 -5.88 14.11
CA LYS A 114 -13.36 -6.34 14.03
C LYS A 114 -14.25 -5.25 13.43
N THR A 115 -14.70 -5.46 12.19
CA THR A 115 -15.68 -4.60 11.53
C THR A 115 -16.72 -5.44 10.78
N SER A 116 -17.95 -4.95 10.71
CA SER A 116 -19.01 -5.54 9.89
C SER A 116 -19.15 -4.83 8.54
N ARG A 117 -19.65 -5.55 7.53
CA ARG A 117 -19.97 -4.97 6.22
C ARG A 117 -21.03 -3.87 6.29
N VAL A 118 -21.94 -3.96 7.27
CA VAL A 118 -22.99 -2.95 7.48
C VAL A 118 -22.36 -1.64 7.98
N GLU A 119 -21.51 -1.70 9.01
CA GLU A 119 -20.82 -0.52 9.53
C GLU A 119 -19.99 0.18 8.44
N ILE A 120 -19.23 -0.58 7.65
CA ILE A 120 -18.44 -0.05 6.55
C ILE A 120 -19.34 0.57 5.46
N SER A 121 -20.44 -0.10 5.10
CA SER A 121 -21.39 0.41 4.11
C SER A 121 -22.01 1.74 4.53
N THR A 122 -22.38 1.86 5.80
CA THR A 122 -22.96 3.10 6.36
C THR A 122 -21.96 4.24 6.23
N VAL A 123 -20.71 4.04 6.64
CA VAL A 123 -19.64 5.05 6.52
C VAL A 123 -19.40 5.44 5.06
N ILE A 124 -19.37 4.48 4.14
CA ILE A 124 -19.20 4.77 2.70
C ILE A 124 -20.37 5.61 2.17
N GLN A 125 -21.61 5.32 2.56
CA GLN A 125 -22.78 6.07 2.11
C GLN A 125 -22.82 7.49 2.68
N GLU A 126 -22.49 7.67 3.97
CA GLU A 126 -22.42 8.97 4.63
C GLU A 126 -21.38 9.89 3.98
N ASN A 127 -20.24 9.34 3.53
CA ASN A 127 -19.17 10.10 2.88
C ASN A 127 -19.41 10.33 1.37
N ASN A 128 -20.30 9.58 0.74
CA ASN A 128 -20.67 9.72 -0.67
C ASN A 128 -21.84 10.70 -0.91
N HIS A 129 -22.46 11.22 0.14
CA HIS A 129 -23.33 12.38 -0.01
C HIS A 129 -22.49 13.57 -0.49
N PRO A 130 -22.90 14.29 -1.55
CA PRO A 130 -22.25 15.54 -1.89
C PRO A 130 -22.35 16.43 -0.65
N ILE A 131 -21.21 16.80 -0.09
CA ILE A 131 -21.12 17.91 0.83
C ILE A 131 -21.59 19.11 0.02
N ASN A 132 -22.89 19.43 0.10
CA ASN A 132 -23.39 20.75 -0.29
C ASN A 132 -22.48 21.75 0.41
N GLY A 133 -21.77 22.53 -0.40
CA GLY A 133 -20.65 23.33 0.04
C GLY A 133 -20.99 24.20 1.26
N VAL A 134 -19.93 24.54 2.00
CA VAL A 134 -19.79 25.67 2.93
C VAL A 134 -19.79 25.37 4.45
N MET A 135 -20.27 24.24 4.99
CA MET A 135 -20.55 24.20 6.45
C MET A 135 -19.69 23.34 7.41
N ILE A 136 -18.55 22.74 7.04
CA ILE A 136 -17.75 21.94 8.01
C ILE A 136 -16.31 22.44 8.26
N ILE A 137 -15.79 23.39 7.48
CA ILE A 137 -14.43 23.92 7.70
C ILE A 137 -14.38 24.90 8.91
N TYR A 138 -15.53 25.39 9.40
CA TYR A 138 -15.59 26.38 10.49
C TYR A 138 -15.91 25.83 11.88
N GLN A 139 -16.12 24.52 12.09
CA GLN A 139 -16.37 23.97 13.44
C GLN A 139 -15.17 23.32 14.15
N ARG A 140 -13.97 23.35 13.56
CA ARG A 140 -12.73 22.92 14.25
C ARG A 140 -11.60 23.95 14.30
N LYS A 141 -11.89 25.21 13.98
CA LYS A 141 -10.98 26.35 14.19
C LYS A 141 -11.75 27.54 14.75
N GLY A 142 -11.88 27.61 16.07
CA GLY A 142 -12.31 28.83 16.75
C GLY A 142 -13.04 28.56 18.07
N LEU A 143 -12.45 29.10 19.14
CA LEU A 143 -12.96 29.24 20.52
C LEU A 143 -12.73 27.98 21.37
N VAL A 144 -11.81 27.99 22.33
CA VAL A 144 -11.65 29.04 23.35
C VAL A 144 -10.17 29.41 23.55
N GLN A 145 -9.86 30.70 23.35
CA GLN A 145 -8.85 31.41 24.14
C GLN A 145 -9.54 31.86 25.43
N LEU A 146 -9.01 31.44 26.57
CA LEU A 146 -8.47 32.23 27.68
C LEU A 146 -7.75 31.27 28.63
#